data_AF-A0A7W1Z837-F1
#
_entry.id   AF-A0A7W1Z837-F1
#
_cell.length_a   1.000
_cell.length_b   1.000
_cell.length_c   1.000
_cell.angle_alpha   90.00
_cell.angle_beta   90.00
_cell.angle_gamma   90.00
#
_symmetry.space_group_name_H-M   'P 1'
#
loop_
_entity.id
_entity.type
_entity.pdbx_description
1 polymer ?
#
loop_
_entity_poly.entity_id
_entity_poly.type
_entity_poly.pdbx_seq_one_letter_code
_entity_poly.pdbx_strand_id
1 'polypeptide(L)'
;AMTASRASYIGGCHSTSNVLAGKMLGIPVEGTHSHSWVMVFDDELEAFMTYAKNLPDRCVFLVDTYDTLKGVEKAIEVGHWLTSQGKNLLGIRLDSGDLAYLSIRARELLDEAGFQDTKIIASNELDETIISELKRQGAKITVWGVGTNLVTAKDQPALDGVYKLSAVRNPGEAWQYKLKLSEQMTKVSNPGILQVRRFVHKNENVADAIYDINNPPEGDCVIIDPLDSTRQKVLKGDIKNFDLLIPIFRDGKRIYELPSIHSIRENTKNELNRFHVSIKRFLNPHQYVVGMEKELYDLKIELIKEIRNH
;
A
#
# COMPACT_ATOMS: atom_id res chain seq x y z
N ALA A 1 2.76 -7.36 -13.13
CA ALA A 1 1.76 -6.31 -13.42
C ALA A 1 0.43 -6.53 -12.70
N MET A 2 -0.32 -7.60 -12.98
CA MET A 2 -1.65 -7.82 -12.36
C MET A 2 -1.63 -7.90 -10.82
N THR A 3 -0.67 -8.63 -10.24
CA THR A 3 -0.48 -8.72 -8.79
C THR A 3 -0.09 -7.38 -8.16
N ALA A 4 0.71 -6.56 -8.87
CA ALA A 4 1.04 -5.21 -8.46
C ALA A 4 -0.22 -4.33 -8.41
N SER A 5 -1.02 -4.29 -9.49
CA SER A 5 -2.31 -3.57 -9.50
C SER A 5 -3.21 -3.98 -8.33
N ARG A 6 -3.30 -5.29 -8.05
CA ARG A 6 -4.07 -5.82 -6.90
C ARG A 6 -3.54 -5.29 -5.57
N ALA A 7 -2.23 -5.42 -5.32
CA ALA A 7 -1.61 -5.03 -4.06
C ALA A 7 -1.68 -3.51 -3.85
N SER A 8 -1.40 -2.72 -4.88
CA SER A 8 -1.51 -1.26 -4.86
C SER A 8 -2.94 -0.80 -4.56
N TYR A 9 -3.95 -1.44 -5.16
CA TYR A 9 -5.35 -1.14 -4.88
C TYR A 9 -5.75 -1.43 -3.41
N ILE A 10 -5.33 -2.59 -2.89
CA ILE A 10 -5.53 -2.95 -1.48
C ILE A 10 -4.82 -1.95 -0.56
N GLY A 11 -3.58 -1.57 -0.89
CA GLY A 11 -2.74 -0.66 -0.11
C GLY A 11 -3.23 0.78 -0.09
N GLY A 12 -3.97 1.23 -1.11
CA GLY A 12 -4.57 2.57 -1.08
C GLY A 12 -4.94 3.17 -2.44
N CYS A 13 -4.35 2.72 -3.54
CA CYS A 13 -4.60 3.25 -4.88
C CYS A 13 -6.08 3.13 -5.27
N HIS A 14 -6.58 4.11 -6.04
CA HIS A 14 -8.01 4.21 -6.38
C HIS A 14 -8.39 3.41 -7.62
N SER A 15 -7.52 3.37 -8.62
CA SER A 15 -7.76 2.79 -9.94
C SER A 15 -6.48 2.19 -10.52
N THR A 16 -6.58 1.50 -11.66
CA THR A 16 -5.43 0.95 -12.39
C THR A 16 -5.57 1.12 -13.90
N SER A 17 -4.47 1.28 -14.62
CA SER A 17 -4.45 1.22 -16.09
C SER A 17 -4.46 -0.22 -16.64
N ASN A 18 -4.29 -1.22 -15.78
CA ASN A 18 -4.24 -2.62 -16.19
C ASN A 18 -5.65 -3.18 -16.40
N VAL A 19 -6.07 -3.25 -17.66
CA VAL A 19 -7.40 -3.75 -18.07
C VAL A 19 -7.69 -5.18 -17.62
N LEU A 20 -6.68 -6.05 -17.56
CA LEU A 20 -6.85 -7.43 -17.10
C LEU A 20 -7.14 -7.48 -15.60
N ALA A 21 -6.47 -6.65 -14.80
CA ALA A 21 -6.75 -6.52 -13.38
C ALA A 21 -8.17 -5.99 -13.14
N GLY A 22 -8.63 -5.02 -13.94
CA GLY A 22 -10.02 -4.56 -13.91
C GLY A 22 -11.00 -5.69 -14.20
N LYS A 23 -10.78 -6.45 -15.27
CA LYS A 23 -11.63 -7.58 -15.67
C LYS A 23 -11.68 -8.68 -14.62
N MET A 24 -10.53 -9.09 -14.07
CA MET A 24 -10.44 -10.26 -13.19
C MET A 24 -10.76 -9.95 -11.73
N LEU A 25 -10.54 -8.71 -11.28
CA LEU A 25 -10.61 -8.35 -9.87
C LEU A 25 -11.66 -7.26 -9.56
N GLY A 26 -12.27 -6.65 -10.58
CA GLY A 26 -13.24 -5.55 -10.38
C GLY A 26 -12.61 -4.23 -9.93
N ILE A 27 -11.30 -4.06 -10.11
CA ILE A 27 -10.61 -2.80 -9.80
C ILE A 27 -11.05 -1.73 -10.82
N PRO A 28 -11.41 -0.50 -10.39
CA PRO A 28 -11.70 0.58 -11.33
C PRO A 28 -10.56 0.81 -12.32
N VAL A 29 -10.89 0.85 -13.61
CA VAL A 29 -9.92 1.09 -14.68
C VAL A 29 -9.99 2.53 -15.12
N GLU A 30 -8.85 3.21 -15.04
CA GLU A 30 -8.69 4.60 -15.48
C GLU A 30 -7.44 4.72 -16.36
N GLY A 31 -7.51 5.61 -17.34
CA GLY A 31 -6.44 5.87 -18.30
C GLY A 31 -6.81 7.00 -19.25
N THR A 32 -5.79 7.58 -19.85
CA THR A 32 -5.89 8.65 -20.86
C THR A 32 -5.34 8.14 -22.19
N HIS A 33 -5.09 9.04 -23.15
CA HIS A 33 -4.21 8.76 -24.28
C HIS A 33 -2.73 9.02 -23.96
N SER A 34 -1.84 8.57 -24.84
CA SER A 34 -0.37 8.72 -24.76
C SER A 34 0.13 9.79 -25.73
N HIS A 35 1.43 10.14 -25.63
CA HIS A 35 2.09 11.03 -26.60
C HIS A 35 2.02 10.48 -28.02
N SER A 36 2.08 9.16 -28.21
CA SER A 36 1.96 8.54 -29.54
C SER A 36 0.63 8.85 -30.23
N TRP A 37 -0.45 9.09 -29.47
CA TRP A 37 -1.72 9.56 -30.04
C TRP A 37 -1.61 10.99 -30.54
N VAL A 38 -0.91 11.87 -29.83
CA VAL A 38 -0.74 13.27 -30.27
C VAL A 38 0.20 13.35 -31.47
N MET A 39 1.31 12.61 -31.42
CA MET A 39 2.37 12.63 -32.44
C MET A 39 1.98 12.08 -33.82
N VAL A 40 0.86 11.36 -33.94
CA VAL A 40 0.40 10.86 -35.25
C VAL A 40 -0.33 11.95 -36.06
N PHE A 41 -0.70 13.06 -35.42
CA PHE A 41 -1.30 14.21 -36.06
C PHE A 41 -0.22 15.28 -36.30
N ASP A 42 -0.38 16.06 -37.36
CA ASP A 42 0.49 17.21 -37.63
C ASP A 42 0.22 18.37 -36.67
N ASP A 43 -0.99 18.43 -36.11
CA ASP A 43 -1.41 19.43 -35.14
C ASP A 43 -2.02 18.81 -33.87
N GLU A 44 -1.61 19.34 -32.72
CA GLU A 44 -2.02 18.85 -31.40
C GLU A 44 -3.50 19.17 -31.09
N LEU A 45 -4.02 20.30 -31.59
CA LEU A 45 -5.43 20.64 -31.40
C LEU A 45 -6.32 19.66 -32.19
N GLU A 46 -5.91 19.30 -33.41
CA GLU A 46 -6.57 18.24 -34.19
C GLU A 46 -6.60 16.91 -33.43
N ALA A 47 -5.49 16.52 -32.78
CA ALA A 47 -5.42 15.30 -31.99
C ALA A 47 -6.42 15.29 -30.81
N PHE A 48 -6.52 16.41 -30.08
CA PHE A 48 -7.45 16.57 -28.96
C PHE A 48 -8.91 16.59 -29.43
N MET A 49 -9.21 17.35 -30.48
CA MET A 49 -10.54 17.42 -31.06
C MET A 49 -11.00 16.06 -31.60
N THR A 50 -10.11 15.31 -32.25
CA THR A 50 -10.40 13.95 -32.74
C THR A 50 -10.67 13.00 -31.59
N TYR A 51 -9.89 13.07 -30.50
CA TYR A 51 -10.14 12.28 -29.30
C TYR A 51 -11.51 12.63 -28.68
N ALA A 52 -11.83 13.92 -28.57
CA ALA A 52 -13.08 14.43 -28.02
C ALA A 52 -14.32 13.98 -28.81
N LYS A 53 -14.24 13.95 -30.14
CA LYS A 53 -15.33 13.48 -31.01
C LYS A 53 -15.62 11.99 -30.83
N ASN A 54 -14.60 11.17 -30.54
CA ASN A 54 -14.75 9.73 -30.41
C ASN A 54 -15.05 9.29 -28.97
N LEU A 55 -14.54 10.01 -27.96
CA LEU A 55 -14.67 9.68 -26.53
C LEU A 55 -15.11 10.88 -25.68
N PRO A 56 -16.27 11.50 -25.99
CA PRO A 56 -16.68 12.80 -25.42
C PRO A 56 -16.91 12.79 -23.90
N ASP A 57 -17.19 11.63 -23.32
CA ASP A 57 -17.47 11.47 -21.88
C ASP A 57 -16.21 11.24 -21.04
N ARG A 58 -15.03 11.09 -21.67
CA ARG A 58 -13.77 10.71 -20.99
C ARG A 58 -12.57 11.56 -21.47
N CYS A 59 -12.80 12.85 -21.68
CA CYS A 59 -11.79 13.78 -22.18
C CYS A 59 -10.82 14.19 -21.07
N VAL A 60 -9.64 13.57 -21.08
CA VAL A 60 -8.47 14.02 -20.35
C VAL A 60 -7.32 14.14 -21.35
N PHE A 61 -6.79 15.35 -21.52
CA PHE A 61 -5.77 15.63 -22.53
C PHE A 61 -4.36 15.64 -21.95
N LEU A 62 -3.43 14.95 -22.61
CA LEU A 62 -2.00 15.03 -22.32
C LEU A 62 -1.42 16.25 -23.03
N VAL A 63 -1.06 17.28 -22.26
CA VAL A 63 -0.84 18.64 -22.78
C VAL A 63 0.62 19.02 -22.97
N ASP A 64 1.56 18.15 -22.60
CA ASP A 64 3.01 18.44 -22.61
C ASP A 64 3.77 17.69 -23.71
N THR A 65 3.13 17.43 -24.85
CA THR A 65 3.82 16.80 -25.99
C THR A 65 4.83 17.75 -26.65
N TYR A 66 4.49 19.05 -26.74
CA TYR A 66 5.37 20.06 -27.36
C TYR A 66 5.63 21.26 -26.44
N ASP A 67 4.57 21.93 -25.99
CA ASP A 67 4.63 23.06 -25.06
C ASP A 67 3.43 22.95 -24.12
N THR A 68 3.71 22.75 -22.83
CA THR A 68 2.67 22.47 -21.83
C THR A 68 1.59 23.54 -21.76
N LEU A 69 1.96 24.83 -21.71
CA LEU A 69 0.97 25.90 -21.50
C LEU A 69 0.13 26.12 -22.76
N LYS A 70 0.76 26.06 -23.94
CA LYS A 70 0.00 26.08 -25.21
C LYS A 70 -0.89 24.85 -25.36
N GLY A 71 -0.44 23.69 -24.91
CA GLY A 71 -1.25 22.48 -24.86
C GLY A 71 -2.47 22.64 -23.95
N VAL A 72 -2.32 23.32 -22.81
CA VAL A 72 -3.46 23.68 -21.93
C VAL A 72 -4.44 24.62 -22.64
N GLU A 73 -3.95 25.65 -23.34
CA GLU A 73 -4.79 26.55 -24.14
C GLU A 73 -5.60 25.79 -25.20
N LYS A 74 -4.96 24.86 -25.92
CA LYS A 74 -5.66 23.98 -26.88
C LYS A 74 -6.69 23.08 -26.20
N ALA A 75 -6.35 22.51 -25.05
CA ALA A 75 -7.29 21.69 -24.27
C ALA A 75 -8.51 22.50 -23.80
N ILE A 76 -8.33 23.78 -23.46
CA ILE A 76 -9.41 24.74 -23.15
C ILE A 76 -10.30 24.99 -24.37
N GLU A 77 -9.71 25.19 -25.55
CA GLU A 77 -10.46 25.36 -26.80
C GLU A 77 -11.38 24.15 -27.09
N VAL A 78 -10.83 22.94 -26.99
CA VAL A 78 -11.60 21.69 -27.11
C VAL A 78 -12.60 21.55 -25.97
N GLY A 79 -12.27 22.03 -24.77
CA GLY A 79 -13.17 22.10 -23.63
C GLY A 79 -14.42 22.93 -23.91
N HIS A 80 -14.28 24.11 -24.52
CA HIS A 80 -15.42 24.94 -24.90
C HIS A 80 -16.29 24.26 -25.95
N TRP A 81 -15.66 23.58 -26.91
CA TRP A 81 -16.38 22.74 -27.86
C TRP A 81 -17.17 21.63 -27.14
N LEU A 82 -16.56 20.91 -26.19
CA LEU A 82 -17.25 19.89 -25.38
C LEU A 82 -18.45 20.48 -24.62
N THR A 83 -18.29 21.65 -24.00
CA THR A 83 -19.38 22.35 -23.31
C THR A 83 -20.54 22.66 -24.26
N SER A 84 -20.24 23.08 -25.50
CA SER A 84 -21.27 23.32 -26.53
C SER A 84 -22.05 22.04 -26.91
N GLN A 85 -21.45 20.87 -26.71
CA GLN A 85 -22.07 19.55 -26.90
C GLN A 85 -22.73 19.00 -25.63
N GLY A 86 -22.80 19.79 -24.55
CA GLY A 86 -23.34 19.35 -23.26
C GLY A 86 -22.44 18.36 -22.52
N LYS A 87 -21.14 18.40 -22.78
CA LYS A 87 -20.10 17.54 -22.20
C LYS A 87 -19.10 18.39 -21.41
N ASN A 88 -18.26 17.73 -20.61
CA ASN A 88 -17.30 18.41 -19.74
C ASN A 88 -15.86 18.00 -20.07
N LEU A 89 -14.94 18.95 -19.97
CA LEU A 89 -13.52 18.66 -19.89
C LEU A 89 -13.21 18.05 -18.52
N LEU A 90 -12.84 16.77 -18.46
CA LEU A 90 -12.62 16.10 -17.17
C LEU A 90 -11.27 16.45 -16.55
N GLY A 91 -10.25 16.67 -17.39
CA GLY A 91 -8.91 16.95 -16.89
C GLY A 91 -7.86 17.23 -17.96
N ILE A 92 -6.70 17.62 -17.47
CA ILE A 92 -5.44 17.62 -18.23
C ILE A 92 -4.42 16.74 -17.50
N ARG A 93 -3.45 16.22 -18.24
CA ARG A 93 -2.35 15.42 -17.70
C ARG A 93 -1.01 16.07 -18.01
N LEU A 94 -0.19 16.21 -16.98
CA LEU A 94 1.21 16.64 -17.01
C LEU A 94 2.11 15.41 -16.77
N ASP A 95 3.10 15.17 -17.63
CA ASP A 95 4.02 14.03 -17.55
C ASP A 95 5.50 14.46 -17.55
N SER A 96 5.78 15.76 -17.50
CA SER A 96 7.14 16.31 -17.55
C SER A 96 7.22 17.74 -17.03
N GLY A 97 8.45 18.26 -16.92
CA GLY A 97 8.74 19.63 -16.49
C GLY A 97 8.61 19.86 -14.98
N ASP A 98 8.63 21.12 -14.57
CA ASP A 98 8.38 21.52 -13.18
C ASP A 98 6.88 21.41 -12.88
N LEU A 99 6.48 20.26 -12.32
CA LEU A 99 5.08 19.94 -12.03
C LEU A 99 4.42 20.94 -11.07
N ALA A 100 5.16 21.55 -10.13
CA ALA A 100 4.59 22.53 -9.21
C ALA A 100 4.24 23.81 -9.97
N TYR A 101 5.20 24.37 -10.69
CA TYR A 101 5.00 25.56 -11.51
C TYR A 101 3.91 25.35 -12.57
N LEU A 102 4.03 24.28 -13.36
CA LEU A 102 3.14 24.00 -14.48
C LEU A 102 1.71 23.73 -14.01
N SER A 103 1.51 23.02 -12.89
CA SER A 103 0.16 22.81 -12.37
C SER A 103 -0.50 24.08 -11.88
N ILE A 104 0.25 25.00 -11.27
CA ILE A 104 -0.26 26.30 -10.82
C ILE A 104 -0.68 27.16 -12.03
N ARG A 105 0.19 27.27 -13.04
CA ARG A 105 -0.13 28.03 -14.27
C ARG A 105 -1.28 27.42 -15.06
N ALA A 106 -1.31 26.11 -15.19
CA ALA A 106 -2.42 25.44 -15.85
C ALA A 106 -3.74 25.65 -15.12
N ARG A 107 -3.72 25.67 -13.77
CA ARG A 107 -4.91 25.97 -12.96
C ARG A 107 -5.43 27.38 -13.21
N GLU A 108 -4.55 28.38 -13.24
CA GLU A 108 -4.89 29.78 -13.54
C GLU A 108 -5.59 29.87 -14.91
N LEU A 109 -4.99 29.31 -15.96
CA LEU A 109 -5.57 29.30 -17.31
C LEU A 109 -6.94 28.61 -17.38
N LEU A 110 -7.07 27.44 -16.74
CA LEU A 110 -8.34 26.72 -16.72
C LEU A 110 -9.41 27.51 -15.95
N ASP A 111 -9.07 28.15 -14.84
CA ASP A 111 -10.02 28.91 -14.03
C ASP A 111 -10.49 30.18 -14.74
N GLU A 112 -9.59 30.90 -15.42
CA GLU A 112 -9.89 32.06 -16.26
C GLU A 112 -10.83 31.69 -17.41
N ALA A 113 -10.67 30.49 -17.98
CA ALA A 113 -11.55 29.95 -19.02
C ALA A 113 -12.86 29.32 -18.47
N GLY A 114 -13.10 29.35 -17.15
CA GLY A 114 -14.32 28.85 -16.51
C GLY A 114 -14.34 27.33 -16.22
N PHE A 115 -13.20 26.65 -16.33
CA PHE A 115 -13.04 25.20 -16.13
C PHE A 115 -12.57 24.83 -14.70
N GLN A 116 -13.19 25.42 -13.68
CA GLN A 116 -12.78 25.30 -12.27
C GLN A 116 -12.77 23.85 -11.75
N ASP A 117 -13.68 23.00 -12.24
CA ASP A 117 -13.80 21.59 -11.83
C ASP A 117 -12.87 20.63 -12.60
N THR A 118 -12.19 21.11 -13.64
CA THR A 118 -11.28 20.29 -14.46
C THR A 118 -10.12 19.78 -13.63
N LYS A 119 -9.87 18.47 -13.62
CA LYS A 119 -8.79 17.87 -12.82
C LYS A 119 -7.43 18.08 -13.45
N ILE A 120 -6.42 18.34 -12.62
CA ILE A 120 -5.01 18.27 -13.05
C ILE A 120 -4.44 16.94 -12.56
N ILE A 121 -4.01 16.11 -13.50
CA ILE A 121 -3.36 14.83 -13.26
C ILE A 121 -1.86 15.00 -13.50
N ALA A 122 -1.04 14.48 -12.60
CA ALA A 122 0.40 14.38 -12.83
C ALA A 122 0.85 12.93 -12.85
N SER A 123 1.70 12.61 -13.79
CA SER A 123 2.54 11.41 -13.81
C SER A 123 4.00 11.84 -14.01
N ASN A 124 4.93 10.87 -13.93
CA ASN A 124 6.39 10.97 -14.09
C ASN A 124 7.19 10.75 -12.79
N GLU A 125 7.82 9.57 -12.69
CA GLU A 125 8.73 9.17 -11.61
C GLU A 125 8.30 9.54 -10.18
N LEU A 126 7.00 9.65 -9.94
CA LEU A 126 6.46 10.06 -8.65
C LEU A 126 6.71 9.00 -7.57
N ASP A 127 6.96 9.45 -6.36
CA ASP A 127 6.94 8.68 -5.11
C ASP A 127 6.32 9.52 -3.99
N GLU A 128 6.19 8.96 -2.79
CA GLU A 128 5.63 9.65 -1.63
C GLU A 128 6.39 10.91 -1.23
N THR A 129 7.70 10.96 -1.47
CA THR A 129 8.56 12.10 -1.11
C THR A 129 8.31 13.26 -2.08
N ILE A 130 8.33 12.98 -3.39
CA ILE A 130 8.04 13.96 -4.44
C ILE A 130 6.61 14.48 -4.31
N ILE A 131 5.63 13.59 -4.11
CA ILE A 131 4.23 13.99 -3.95
C ILE A 131 4.05 14.88 -2.70
N SER A 132 4.71 14.54 -1.59
CA SER A 132 4.66 15.36 -0.37
C SER A 132 5.24 16.75 -0.61
N GLU A 133 6.34 16.84 -1.35
CA GLU A 133 6.99 18.12 -1.68
C GLU A 133 6.12 18.99 -2.59
N LEU A 134 5.59 18.41 -3.67
CA LEU A 134 4.69 19.12 -4.59
C LEU A 134 3.47 19.67 -3.86
N LYS A 135 2.89 18.90 -2.93
CA LYS A 135 1.80 19.37 -2.07
C LYS A 135 2.22 20.54 -1.18
N ARG A 136 3.41 20.48 -0.59
CA ARG A 136 3.95 21.55 0.27
C ARG A 136 4.18 22.85 -0.52
N GLN A 137 4.60 22.74 -1.79
CA GLN A 137 4.79 23.86 -2.70
C GLN A 137 3.46 24.46 -3.21
N GLY A 138 2.31 23.85 -2.89
CA GLY A 138 1.00 24.33 -3.31
C GLY A 138 0.62 23.95 -4.75
N ALA A 139 1.27 22.92 -5.32
CA ALA A 139 0.93 22.38 -6.63
C ALA A 139 -0.57 22.08 -6.72
N LYS A 140 -1.18 22.36 -7.87
CA LYS A 140 -2.63 22.23 -8.09
C LYS A 140 -3.04 20.87 -8.66
N ILE A 141 -2.20 19.86 -8.42
CA ILE A 141 -2.42 18.49 -8.86
C ILE A 141 -3.46 17.82 -7.95
N THR A 142 -4.45 17.21 -8.59
CA THR A 142 -5.59 16.56 -7.91
C THR A 142 -5.54 15.04 -7.99
N VAL A 143 -4.86 14.50 -9.01
CA VAL A 143 -4.73 13.05 -9.26
C VAL A 143 -3.27 12.72 -9.54
N TRP A 144 -2.78 11.64 -8.93
CA TRP A 144 -1.38 11.24 -8.96
C TRP A 144 -1.24 9.87 -9.64
N GLY A 145 -0.64 9.86 -10.82
CA GLY A 145 -0.31 8.65 -11.58
C GLY A 145 1.08 8.13 -11.20
N VAL A 146 1.12 7.11 -10.36
CA VAL A 146 2.38 6.51 -9.88
C VAL A 146 2.64 5.17 -10.58
N GLY A 147 3.77 5.08 -11.27
CA GLY A 147 4.18 3.90 -12.04
C GLY A 147 5.31 3.13 -11.38
N THR A 148 6.51 3.24 -11.96
CA THR A 148 7.70 2.44 -11.65
C THR A 148 7.97 2.34 -10.14
N ASN A 149 8.11 3.47 -9.44
CA ASN A 149 8.53 3.48 -8.04
C ASN A 149 7.61 2.65 -7.13
N LEU A 150 6.30 2.70 -7.37
CA LEU A 150 5.31 1.94 -6.61
C LEU A 150 5.31 0.45 -6.98
N VAL A 151 5.31 0.13 -8.29
CA VAL A 151 5.15 -1.26 -8.73
C VAL A 151 6.40 -2.11 -8.56
N THR A 152 7.57 -1.48 -8.47
CA THR A 152 8.85 -2.16 -8.20
C THR A 152 9.27 -2.07 -6.75
N ALA A 153 8.58 -1.29 -5.92
CA ALA A 153 9.02 -0.92 -4.57
C ALA A 153 10.49 -0.46 -4.59
N LYS A 154 10.79 0.58 -5.38
CA LYS A 154 12.14 0.97 -5.82
C LYS A 154 13.21 0.95 -4.73
N ASP A 155 12.90 1.47 -3.54
CA ASP A 155 13.88 1.57 -2.44
C ASP A 155 14.13 0.23 -1.74
N GLN A 156 13.15 -0.67 -1.74
CA GLN A 156 13.25 -2.02 -1.17
C GLN A 156 12.41 -3.01 -2.00
N PRO A 157 12.95 -3.53 -3.11
CA PRO A 157 12.19 -4.34 -4.08
C PRO A 157 11.88 -5.76 -3.59
N ALA A 158 12.45 -6.17 -2.46
CA ALA A 158 12.26 -7.49 -1.89
C ALA A 158 11.97 -7.41 -0.38
N LEU A 159 10.99 -8.21 0.04
CA LEU A 159 10.75 -8.51 1.45
C LEU A 159 11.51 -9.80 1.80
N ASP A 160 12.30 -9.79 2.88
CA ASP A 160 13.13 -10.92 3.33
C ASP A 160 12.32 -12.04 4.01
N GLY A 161 11.14 -12.37 3.47
CA GLY A 161 10.28 -13.42 3.98
C GLY A 161 10.95 -14.80 3.89
N VAL A 162 10.88 -15.58 4.97
CA VAL A 162 11.47 -16.94 5.04
C VAL A 162 10.47 -17.96 5.57
N TYR A 163 10.61 -19.20 5.12
CA TYR A 163 9.92 -20.35 5.70
C TYR A 163 10.89 -21.15 6.58
N LYS A 164 10.46 -21.53 7.80
CA LYS A 164 11.27 -22.27 8.77
C LYS A 164 10.43 -23.36 9.44
N LEU A 165 11.05 -24.52 9.66
CA LEU A 165 10.49 -25.58 10.49
C LEU A 165 10.68 -25.20 11.97
N SER A 166 9.59 -25.17 12.74
CA SER A 166 9.60 -24.82 14.17
C SER A 166 9.21 -25.99 15.10
N ALA A 167 8.51 -27.00 14.57
CA ALA A 167 8.11 -28.20 15.31
C ALA A 167 7.85 -29.39 14.38
N VAL A 168 8.08 -30.60 14.88
CA VAL A 168 7.71 -31.89 14.24
C VAL A 168 7.07 -32.81 15.27
N ARG A 169 6.24 -33.75 14.83
CA ARG A 169 5.76 -34.83 15.69
C ARG A 169 5.58 -36.10 14.88
N ASN A 170 5.79 -37.25 15.51
CA ASN A 170 5.26 -38.51 15.01
C ASN A 170 3.78 -38.64 15.41
N PRO A 171 2.99 -39.46 14.70
CA PRO A 171 1.62 -39.76 15.11
C PRO A 171 1.56 -40.29 16.55
N GLY A 172 0.73 -39.66 17.39
CA GLY A 172 0.56 -40.03 18.80
C GLY A 172 1.62 -39.50 19.77
N GLU A 173 2.68 -38.85 19.28
CA GLU A 173 3.73 -38.27 20.11
C GLU A 173 3.52 -36.77 20.37
N ALA A 174 4.17 -36.28 21.43
CA ALA A 174 4.26 -34.85 21.71
C ALA A 174 5.05 -34.12 20.60
N TRP A 175 4.79 -32.83 20.45
CA TRP A 175 5.54 -31.99 19.54
C TRP A 175 6.98 -31.83 19.99
N GLN A 176 7.91 -32.04 19.06
CA GLN A 176 9.33 -31.77 19.23
C GLN A 176 9.67 -30.46 18.56
N TYR A 177 10.03 -29.45 19.36
CA TYR A 177 10.37 -28.14 18.84
C TYR A 177 11.75 -28.15 18.19
N LYS A 178 11.88 -27.37 17.11
CA LYS A 178 13.08 -27.27 16.29
C LYS A 178 13.51 -25.82 16.25
N LEU A 179 14.82 -25.64 16.38
CA LEU A 179 15.45 -24.34 16.40
C LEU A 179 16.73 -24.42 15.57
N LYS A 180 16.90 -23.48 14.65
CA LYS A 180 18.12 -23.29 13.88
C LYS A 180 18.95 -22.20 14.53
N LEU A 181 20.14 -22.55 14.99
CA LEU A 181 21.11 -21.58 15.49
C LEU A 181 21.68 -20.69 14.37
N SER A 182 22.21 -19.57 14.81
CA SER A 182 22.92 -18.59 14.01
C SER A 182 23.91 -17.85 14.92
N GLU A 183 24.99 -17.35 14.34
CA GLU A 183 25.96 -16.49 15.04
C GLU A 183 25.29 -15.20 15.58
N GLN A 184 24.25 -14.74 14.90
CA GLN A 184 23.43 -13.60 15.31
C GLN A 184 22.13 -14.09 15.97
N MET A 185 21.87 -13.64 17.21
CA MET A 185 20.64 -13.98 17.96
C MET A 185 19.37 -13.65 17.17
N THR A 186 19.40 -12.55 16.42
CA THR A 186 18.30 -12.06 15.59
C THR A 186 17.91 -13.01 14.45
N LYS A 187 18.84 -13.91 14.06
CA LYS A 187 18.67 -14.90 12.99
C LYS A 187 18.42 -16.32 13.53
N VAL A 188 18.34 -16.48 14.85
CA VAL A 188 17.94 -17.74 15.47
C VAL A 188 16.42 -17.89 15.32
N SER A 189 15.98 -19.00 14.73
CA SER A 189 14.56 -19.24 14.49
C SER A 189 13.77 -19.40 15.80
N ASN A 190 12.48 -19.08 15.75
CA ASN A 190 11.59 -19.26 16.89
C ASN A 190 11.04 -20.70 16.92
N PRO A 191 11.14 -21.41 18.06
CA PRO A 191 10.59 -22.76 18.23
C PRO A 191 9.07 -22.71 18.44
N GLY A 192 8.41 -23.86 18.42
CA GLY A 192 7.01 -24.00 18.84
C GLY A 192 5.98 -23.93 17.72
N ILE A 193 4.71 -24.03 18.09
CA ILE A 193 3.58 -23.87 17.15
C ILE A 193 2.99 -22.50 17.37
N LEU A 194 3.34 -21.57 16.48
CA LEU A 194 3.22 -20.16 16.79
C LEU A 194 1.86 -19.58 16.40
N GLN A 195 1.40 -18.64 17.21
CA GLN A 195 0.31 -17.72 16.94
C GLN A 195 0.75 -16.29 17.23
N VAL A 196 0.05 -15.31 16.65
CA VAL A 196 0.26 -13.88 16.90
C VAL A 196 -1.01 -13.30 17.51
N ARG A 197 -0.91 -12.71 18.70
CA ARG A 197 -2.00 -12.03 19.39
C ARG A 197 -1.82 -10.53 19.31
N ARG A 198 -2.86 -9.84 18.84
CA ARG A 198 -2.93 -8.38 18.83
C ARG A 198 -3.63 -7.87 20.07
N PHE A 199 -3.03 -6.89 20.71
CA PHE A 199 -3.58 -6.19 21.87
C PHE A 199 -4.11 -4.82 21.50
N VAL A 200 -5.27 -4.50 22.05
CA VAL A 200 -6.05 -3.31 21.73
C VAL A 200 -6.39 -2.56 23.01
N HIS A 201 -6.09 -1.26 23.03
CA HIS A 201 -6.45 -0.38 24.11
C HIS A 201 -7.15 0.86 23.55
N LYS A 202 -8.32 1.22 24.11
CA LYS A 202 -9.14 2.36 23.64
C LYS A 202 -9.37 2.38 22.12
N ASN A 203 -9.60 1.20 21.54
CA ASN A 203 -9.79 0.97 20.11
C ASN A 203 -8.53 1.13 19.22
N GLU A 204 -7.37 1.39 19.81
CA GLU A 204 -6.09 1.41 19.10
C GLU A 204 -5.33 0.09 19.26
N ASN A 205 -4.69 -0.36 18.19
CA ASN A 205 -3.75 -1.48 18.22
C ASN A 205 -2.47 -1.00 18.91
N VAL A 206 -2.05 -1.66 19.99
CA VAL A 206 -0.94 -1.19 20.84
C VAL A 206 0.27 -2.12 20.89
N ALA A 207 0.08 -3.42 20.69
CA ALA A 207 1.18 -4.38 20.59
C ALA A 207 0.73 -5.68 19.91
N ASP A 208 1.68 -6.40 19.31
CA ASP A 208 1.52 -7.77 18.85
C ASP A 208 2.51 -8.69 19.59
N ALA A 209 2.03 -9.82 20.10
CA ALA A 209 2.86 -10.84 20.75
C ALA A 209 2.83 -12.16 19.98
N ILE A 210 4.00 -12.73 19.74
CA ILE A 210 4.14 -14.10 19.25
C ILE A 210 4.15 -15.03 20.45
N TYR A 211 3.32 -16.06 20.44
CA TYR A 211 3.21 -17.05 21.51
C TYR A 211 3.03 -18.47 20.95
N ASP A 212 3.23 -19.49 21.79
CA ASP A 212 2.98 -20.88 21.43
C ASP A 212 1.52 -21.26 21.71
N ILE A 213 0.80 -21.81 20.73
CA ILE A 213 -0.61 -22.20 20.92
C ILE A 213 -0.80 -23.26 22.01
N ASN A 214 0.23 -24.05 22.32
CA ASN A 214 0.16 -25.05 23.38
C ASN A 214 0.28 -24.43 24.78
N ASN A 215 0.71 -23.17 24.87
CA ASN A 215 0.84 -22.42 26.10
C ASN A 215 0.44 -20.95 25.87
N PRO A 216 -0.87 -20.67 25.65
CA PRO A 216 -1.35 -19.34 25.36
C PRO A 216 -1.23 -18.43 26.60
N PRO A 217 -0.92 -17.12 26.43
CA PRO A 217 -0.90 -16.21 27.56
C PRO A 217 -2.30 -16.04 28.15
N GLU A 218 -2.44 -16.33 29.44
CA GLU A 218 -3.65 -16.12 30.23
C GLU A 218 -3.52 -14.84 31.08
N GLY A 219 -4.39 -13.86 30.83
CA GLY A 219 -4.41 -12.60 31.59
C GLY A 219 -3.29 -11.64 31.19
N ASP A 220 -2.48 -11.22 32.18
CA ASP A 220 -1.38 -10.27 31.98
C ASP A 220 -0.33 -10.87 31.02
N CYS A 221 0.06 -10.11 29.99
CA CYS A 221 1.04 -10.56 29.00
C CYS A 221 2.32 -9.73 29.10
N VAL A 222 3.47 -10.41 29.22
CA VAL A 222 4.78 -9.77 29.14
C VAL A 222 5.35 -10.04 27.74
N ILE A 223 5.59 -8.98 26.99
CA ILE A 223 6.19 -9.03 25.66
C ILE A 223 7.65 -8.63 25.76
N ILE A 224 8.55 -9.52 25.33
CA ILE A 224 9.98 -9.29 25.25
C ILE A 224 10.35 -8.91 23.81
N ASP A 225 11.11 -7.83 23.66
CA ASP A 225 11.72 -7.46 22.38
C ASP A 225 12.76 -8.55 21.98
N PRO A 226 12.64 -9.15 20.79
CA PRO A 226 13.52 -10.24 20.36
C PRO A 226 14.97 -9.79 20.08
N LEU A 227 15.22 -8.49 19.95
CA LEU A 227 16.53 -7.91 19.69
C LEU A 227 17.21 -7.39 20.96
N ASP A 228 16.43 -7.02 21.98
CA ASP A 228 16.91 -6.45 23.23
C ASP A 228 16.06 -6.95 24.41
N SER A 229 16.53 -7.98 25.10
CA SER A 229 15.79 -8.60 26.21
C SER A 229 15.55 -7.68 27.41
N THR A 230 16.24 -6.53 27.49
CA THR A 230 16.01 -5.51 28.52
C THR A 230 14.77 -4.66 28.22
N ARG A 231 14.31 -4.65 26.96
CA ARG A 231 13.07 -3.99 26.55
C ARG A 231 11.92 -4.96 26.68
N GLN A 232 11.07 -4.68 27.66
CA GLN A 232 9.89 -5.47 27.93
C GLN A 232 8.67 -4.57 28.06
N LYS A 233 7.54 -5.04 27.54
CA LYS A 233 6.25 -4.38 27.69
C LYS A 233 5.33 -5.30 28.47
N VAL A 234 4.87 -4.83 29.62
CA VAL A 234 3.85 -5.53 30.39
C VAL A 234 2.49 -4.96 30.05
N LEU A 235 1.59 -5.82 29.59
CA LEU A 235 0.20 -5.52 29.28
C LEU A 235 -0.64 -6.06 30.42
N LYS A 236 -1.24 -5.16 31.20
CA LYS A 236 -2.06 -5.50 32.38
C LYS A 236 -3.46 -4.92 32.30
N GLY A 237 -4.38 -5.56 33.00
CA GLY A 237 -5.75 -5.07 33.18
C GLY A 237 -6.65 -5.36 31.97
N ASP A 238 -7.71 -4.56 31.81
CA ASP A 238 -8.72 -4.77 30.77
C ASP A 238 -8.23 -4.30 29.39
N ILE A 239 -7.34 -5.11 28.79
CA ILE A 239 -6.84 -4.95 27.43
C ILE A 239 -7.48 -6.02 26.55
N LYS A 240 -8.27 -5.56 25.57
CA LYS A 240 -8.87 -6.46 24.60
C LYS A 240 -7.78 -7.06 23.72
N ASN A 241 -7.94 -8.31 23.34
CA ASN A 241 -6.99 -8.98 22.46
C ASN A 241 -7.69 -9.98 21.55
N PHE A 242 -7.04 -10.31 20.43
CA PHE A 242 -7.51 -11.32 19.48
C PHE A 242 -6.33 -11.88 18.68
N ASP A 243 -6.47 -13.11 18.22
CA ASP A 243 -5.44 -13.78 17.42
C ASP A 243 -5.53 -13.39 15.93
N LEU A 244 -4.37 -13.24 15.28
CA LEU A 244 -4.25 -12.77 13.90
C LEU A 244 -4.20 -13.92 12.88
N LEU A 245 -3.57 -15.05 13.21
CA LEU A 245 -3.53 -16.19 12.28
C LEU A 245 -4.84 -16.97 12.39
N ILE A 246 -5.62 -16.91 11.32
CA ILE A 246 -6.86 -17.65 11.17
C ILE A 246 -6.66 -18.87 10.25
N PRO A 247 -7.37 -19.98 10.48
CA PRO A 247 -7.19 -21.17 9.65
C PRO A 247 -7.83 -20.97 8.27
N ILE A 248 -7.03 -21.11 7.21
CA ILE A 248 -7.49 -20.98 5.82
C ILE A 248 -7.84 -22.34 5.21
N PHE A 249 -7.04 -23.36 5.51
CA PHE A 249 -7.19 -24.74 5.04
C PHE A 249 -7.12 -25.72 6.22
N ARG A 250 -7.91 -26.79 6.13
CA ARG A 250 -7.84 -27.97 7.02
C ARG A 250 -7.90 -29.21 6.15
N ASP A 251 -6.95 -30.13 6.33
CA ASP A 251 -6.86 -31.39 5.58
C ASP A 251 -6.99 -31.21 4.05
N GLY A 252 -6.30 -30.20 3.52
CA GLY A 252 -6.33 -29.85 2.09
C GLY A 252 -7.60 -29.15 1.59
N LYS A 253 -8.61 -28.97 2.45
CA LYS A 253 -9.87 -28.29 2.10
C LYS A 253 -9.86 -26.84 2.58
N ARG A 254 -10.22 -25.91 1.71
CA ARG A 254 -10.38 -24.49 2.07
C ARG A 254 -11.61 -24.34 2.96
N ILE A 255 -11.41 -23.90 4.20
CA ILE A 255 -12.50 -23.63 5.16
C ILE A 255 -12.79 -22.13 5.32
N TYR A 256 -11.92 -21.28 4.75
CA TYR A 256 -12.09 -19.84 4.74
C TYR A 256 -12.77 -19.37 3.44
N GLU A 257 -13.77 -18.50 3.59
CA GLU A 257 -14.40 -17.83 2.46
C GLU A 257 -13.55 -16.64 2.02
N LEU A 258 -13.20 -16.58 0.73
CA LEU A 258 -12.36 -15.50 0.21
C LEU A 258 -13.18 -14.21 0.12
N PRO A 259 -12.79 -13.13 0.80
CA PRO A 259 -13.47 -11.85 0.68
C PRO A 259 -13.22 -11.22 -0.69
N SER A 260 -14.13 -10.33 -1.10
CA SER A 260 -13.92 -9.50 -2.29
C SER A 260 -12.71 -8.58 -2.11
N ILE A 261 -12.09 -8.14 -3.21
CA ILE A 261 -10.97 -7.19 -3.14
C ILE A 261 -11.38 -5.85 -2.48
N HIS A 262 -12.64 -5.44 -2.63
CA HIS A 262 -13.18 -4.23 -2.01
C HIS A 262 -13.28 -4.39 -0.49
N SER A 263 -13.75 -5.55 -0.03
CA SER A 263 -13.79 -5.89 1.40
C SER A 263 -12.37 -5.95 2.00
N ILE A 264 -11.40 -6.51 1.27
CA ILE A 264 -9.99 -6.53 1.70
C ILE A 264 -9.47 -5.09 1.84
N ARG A 265 -9.67 -4.24 0.84
CA ARG A 265 -9.24 -2.83 0.86
C ARG A 265 -9.86 -2.06 2.02
N GLU A 266 -11.15 -2.26 2.27
CA GLU A 266 -11.85 -1.60 3.37
C GLU A 266 -11.32 -2.07 4.72
N ASN A 267 -11.09 -3.37 4.89
CA ASN A 267 -10.45 -3.90 6.08
C ASN A 267 -9.04 -3.33 6.30
N THR A 268 -8.22 -3.21 5.24
CA THR A 268 -6.89 -2.58 5.32
C THR A 268 -6.98 -1.14 5.82
N LYS A 269 -7.91 -0.34 5.30
CA LYS A 269 -8.12 1.05 5.76
C LYS A 269 -8.56 1.11 7.22
N ASN A 270 -9.50 0.25 7.60
CA ASN A 270 -10.01 0.18 8.96
C ASN A 270 -8.91 -0.21 9.95
N GLU A 271 -8.09 -1.21 9.62
CA GLU A 271 -6.95 -1.59 10.46
C GLU A 271 -5.89 -0.50 10.55
N LEU A 272 -5.55 0.18 9.44
CA LEU A 272 -4.63 1.33 9.47
C LEU A 272 -5.13 2.47 10.36
N ASN A 273 -6.44 2.69 10.41
CA ASN A 273 -7.03 3.72 11.28
C ASN A 273 -6.93 3.39 12.77
N ARG A 274 -6.71 2.12 13.13
CA ARG A 274 -6.53 1.67 14.52
C ARG A 274 -5.10 1.86 15.03
N PHE A 275 -4.15 2.29 14.19
CA PHE A 275 -2.81 2.66 14.64
C PHE A 275 -2.73 4.15 14.89
N HIS A 276 -2.10 4.52 16.01
CA HIS A 276 -1.81 5.90 16.35
C HIS A 276 -1.01 6.60 15.23
N VAL A 277 -1.28 7.88 14.99
CA VAL A 277 -0.68 8.64 13.87
C VAL A 277 0.86 8.66 13.89
N SER A 278 1.47 8.60 15.09
CA SER A 278 2.93 8.57 15.23
C SER A 278 3.59 7.32 14.64
N ILE A 279 2.86 6.21 14.50
CA ILE A 279 3.37 4.96 13.89
C ILE A 279 3.31 5.06 12.35
N LYS A 280 2.38 5.85 11.82
CA LYS A 280 2.06 5.94 10.38
C LYS A 280 2.86 6.98 9.60
N ARG A 281 3.59 7.86 10.30
CA ARG A 281 4.39 8.91 9.64
C ARG A 281 5.60 8.31 8.94
N PHE A 282 5.97 8.86 7.79
CA PHE A 282 7.15 8.41 7.03
C PHE A 282 8.46 8.72 7.75
N LEU A 283 8.58 9.91 8.34
CA LEU A 283 9.80 10.35 9.01
C LEU A 283 9.81 9.94 10.48
N ASN A 284 10.79 9.11 10.84
CA ASN A 284 11.05 8.65 12.21
C ASN A 284 9.77 8.11 12.90
N PRO A 285 9.07 7.11 12.33
CA PRO A 285 7.86 6.56 12.94
C PRO A 285 8.12 6.04 14.35
N HIS A 286 7.15 6.21 15.24
CA HIS A 286 7.17 5.54 16.52
C HIS A 286 7.13 4.02 16.29
N GLN A 287 8.02 3.27 16.95
CA GLN A 287 8.07 1.82 16.78
C GLN A 287 6.84 1.17 17.40
N TYR A 288 6.13 0.38 16.60
CA TYR A 288 5.06 -0.46 17.09
C TYR A 288 5.64 -1.63 17.90
N VAL A 289 5.05 -1.93 19.06
CA VAL A 289 5.56 -2.98 19.94
C VAL A 289 5.24 -4.35 19.34
N VAL A 290 6.27 -5.06 18.91
CA VAL A 290 6.17 -6.44 18.45
C VAL A 290 7.22 -7.26 19.18
N GLY A 291 6.82 -8.39 19.76
CA GLY A 291 7.79 -9.24 20.45
C GLY A 291 7.28 -10.63 20.75
N MET A 292 8.04 -11.35 21.57
CA MET A 292 7.70 -12.70 22.01
C MET A 292 7.04 -12.63 23.38
N GLU A 293 6.02 -13.43 23.58
CA GLU A 293 5.52 -13.75 24.92
C GLU A 293 6.67 -14.35 25.76
N LYS A 294 6.66 -14.03 27.07
CA LYS A 294 7.75 -14.33 28.01
C LYS A 294 8.10 -15.81 28.08
N GLU A 295 7.12 -16.69 28.22
CA GLU A 295 7.33 -18.13 28.34
C GLU A 295 7.90 -18.71 27.05
N LEU A 296 7.40 -18.26 25.88
CA LEU A 296 7.99 -18.62 24.59
C LEU A 296 9.44 -18.11 24.44
N TYR A 297 9.73 -16.89 24.91
CA TYR A 297 11.08 -16.35 24.89
C TYR A 297 12.03 -17.18 25.77
N ASP A 298 11.61 -17.53 26.98
CA ASP A 298 12.42 -18.32 27.91
C ASP A 298 12.70 -19.72 27.36
N LEU A 299 11.69 -20.36 26.78
CA LEU A 299 11.83 -21.63 26.04
C LEU A 299 12.85 -21.53 24.91
N LYS A 300 12.81 -20.46 24.12
CA LYS A 300 13.80 -20.23 23.05
C LYS A 300 15.22 -20.17 23.63
N ILE A 301 15.42 -19.48 24.74
CA ILE A 301 16.73 -19.32 25.37
C ILE A 301 17.23 -20.65 25.96
N GLU A 302 16.35 -21.44 26.56
CA GLU A 302 16.66 -22.79 27.05
C GLU A 302 17.14 -23.69 25.91
N LEU A 303 16.37 -23.80 24.83
CA LEU A 303 16.73 -24.60 23.67
C LEU A 303 18.05 -24.14 23.02
N ILE A 304 18.33 -22.84 22.99
CA ILE A 304 19.62 -22.33 22.50
C ILE A 304 20.78 -22.83 23.37
N LYS A 305 20.62 -22.82 24.70
CA LYS A 305 21.65 -23.30 25.63
C LYS A 305 21.87 -24.80 25.48
N GLU A 306 20.81 -25.58 25.38
CA GLU A 306 20.88 -27.03 25.17
C GLU A 306 21.66 -27.36 23.89
N ILE A 307 21.28 -26.77 22.76
CA ILE A 307 21.91 -27.06 21.46
C ILE A 307 23.38 -26.62 21.44
N ARG A 308 23.75 -25.55 22.15
CA ARG A 308 25.16 -25.08 22.23
C ARG A 308 26.04 -25.92 23.16
N ASN A 309 25.44 -26.63 24.11
CA ASN A 309 26.15 -27.49 25.06
C ASN A 309 26.37 -28.91 24.50
N HIS A 310 25.73 -29.25 23.38
CA HIS A 310 25.93 -30.47 22.60
C HIS A 310 26.97 -30.27 21.49
#